data_AF-A0A4P9UWS3-F1
#
_entry.id   AF-A0A4P9UWS3-F1
#
_cell.length_a   1.000
_cell.length_b   1.000
_cell.length_c   1.000
_cell.angle_alpha   90.00
_cell.angle_beta   90.00
_cell.angle_gamma   90.00
#
_symmetry.space_group_name_H-M   'P 1'
#
loop_
_entity.id
_entity.type
_entity.pdbx_description
1 polymer ?
#
loop_
_entity_poly.entity_id
_entity_poly.type
_entity_poly.pdbx_seq_one_letter_code
_entity_poly.pdbx_strand_id
1 'polypeptide(L)'
;MPIASADEFTDADLERWQQQFMGVVQQGRGLWTSPELGTNGVACAQCHPNAANTHPETYPKFQKQLGKVVPMWEMINWCLKNPLEGQPLDADDPKMTAIQAYVTHERRGVKLEPGKH
;
A
#
# COMPACT_ATOMS: atom_id res chain seq x y z
N MET A 1 26.63 14.47 24.22
CA MET A 1 25.86 14.22 22.98
C MET A 1 24.59 15.02 23.08
N PRO A 2 24.23 15.89 22.13
CA PRO A 2 22.95 16.57 22.18
C PRO A 2 21.85 15.50 22.05
N ILE A 3 20.93 15.50 23.00
CA ILE A 3 19.70 14.70 22.92
C ILE A 3 18.89 15.36 21.81
N ALA A 4 18.65 14.65 20.70
CA ALA A 4 17.71 15.11 19.69
C ALA A 4 16.34 15.23 20.37
N SER A 5 15.85 16.47 20.55
CA SER A 5 14.46 16.72 20.92
C SER A 5 13.61 16.47 19.69
N ALA A 6 12.45 15.83 19.85
CA ALA A 6 11.48 15.76 18.76
C ALA A 6 11.00 17.18 18.43
N ASP A 7 10.81 17.46 17.13
CA ASP A 7 10.15 18.68 16.69
C ASP A 7 8.73 18.73 17.28
N GLU A 8 8.29 19.93 17.70
CA GLU A 8 6.91 20.16 18.12
C GLU A 8 6.06 20.52 16.89
N PHE A 9 4.87 19.92 16.77
CA PHE A 9 3.96 20.13 15.64
C PHE A 9 2.65 20.75 16.11
N THR A 10 2.12 21.70 15.33
CA THR A 10 0.83 22.33 15.64
C THR A 10 -0.35 21.49 15.15
N ASP A 11 -1.55 21.71 15.69
CA ASP A 11 -2.77 21.06 15.18
C ASP A 11 -3.00 21.35 13.69
N ALA A 12 -2.63 22.56 13.23
CA ALA A 12 -2.70 22.94 11.82
C ALA A 12 -1.72 22.14 10.94
N ASP A 13 -0.53 21.80 11.46
CA ASP A 13 0.41 20.92 10.76
C ASP A 13 -0.16 19.52 10.61
N LEU A 14 -0.69 18.96 11.70
CA LEU A 14 -1.29 17.62 11.71
C LEU A 14 -2.47 17.53 10.75
N GLU A 15 -3.35 18.54 10.73
CA GLU A 15 -4.48 18.59 9.80
C GLU A 15 -4.01 18.64 8.34
N ARG A 16 -3.04 19.52 8.03
CA ARG A 16 -2.48 19.63 6.68
C ARG A 16 -1.88 18.32 6.19
N TRP A 17 -1.10 17.63 7.04
CA TRP A 17 -0.48 16.36 6.66
C TRP A 17 -1.50 15.24 6.51
N GLN A 18 -2.53 15.23 7.37
CA GLN A 18 -3.64 14.30 7.22
C GLN A 18 -4.38 14.53 5.89
N GLN A 19 -4.61 15.78 5.50
CA GLN A 19 -5.20 16.10 4.19
C GLN A 19 -4.32 15.63 3.04
N GLN A 20 -2.99 15.82 3.13
CA GLN A 20 -2.04 15.30 2.13
C GLN A 20 -2.09 13.78 2.04
N PHE A 21 -2.07 13.08 3.18
CA PHE A 21 -2.18 11.63 3.24
C PHE A 21 -3.50 11.14 2.59
N MET A 22 -4.62 11.76 2.92
CA MET A 22 -5.92 11.40 2.34
C MET A 22 -5.98 11.67 0.84
N GLY A 23 -5.28 12.69 0.33
CA GLY A 23 -5.12 12.91 -1.10
C GLY A 23 -4.41 11.74 -1.79
N VAL A 24 -3.35 11.20 -1.18
CA VAL A 24 -2.63 10.01 -1.68
C VAL A 24 -3.49 8.74 -1.57
N VAL A 25 -4.25 8.58 -0.48
CA VAL A 25 -5.24 7.48 -0.34
C VAL A 25 -6.27 7.51 -1.48
N GLN A 26 -6.76 8.70 -1.83
CA GLN A 26 -7.73 8.85 -2.92
C GLN A 26 -7.13 8.48 -4.28
N GLN A 27 -5.86 8.86 -4.54
CA GLN A 27 -5.14 8.42 -5.73
C GLN A 27 -5.00 6.88 -5.76
N GLY A 28 -4.64 6.28 -4.62
CA GLY A 28 -4.54 4.84 -4.46
C GLY A 28 -5.85 4.12 -4.73
N ARG A 29 -6.97 4.66 -4.23
CA ARG A 29 -8.32 4.15 -4.53
C ARG A 29 -8.62 4.20 -6.03
N GLY A 30 -8.27 5.30 -6.71
CA GLY A 30 -8.44 5.44 -8.15
C GLY A 30 -7.71 4.33 -8.92
N LEU A 31 -6.43 4.13 -8.61
CA LEU A 31 -5.61 3.05 -9.16
C LEU A 31 -6.20 1.66 -8.84
N TRP A 32 -6.69 1.46 -7.62
CA TRP A 32 -7.23 0.18 -7.16
C TRP A 32 -8.47 -0.27 -7.93
N THR A 33 -9.30 0.69 -8.36
CA THR A 33 -10.51 0.44 -9.14
C THR A 33 -10.32 0.56 -10.65
N SER A 34 -9.14 1.00 -11.10
CA SER A 34 -8.82 1.18 -12.52
C SER A 34 -8.20 -0.10 -13.10
N PRO A 35 -8.56 -0.48 -14.35
CA PRO A 35 -7.90 -1.57 -15.06
C PRO A 35 -6.55 -1.17 -15.68
N GLU A 36 -6.18 0.11 -15.65
CA GLU A 36 -5.03 0.66 -16.40
C GLU A 36 -3.66 0.16 -15.95
N LEU A 37 -3.56 -0.42 -14.75
CA LEU A 37 -2.31 -1.02 -14.26
C LEU A 37 -2.07 -2.41 -14.84
N GLY A 38 -3.08 -3.04 -15.44
CA GLY A 38 -2.98 -4.31 -16.13
C GLY A 38 -3.16 -4.17 -17.64
N THR A 39 -2.99 -5.27 -18.37
CA THR A 39 -3.22 -5.34 -19.82
C THR A 39 -4.45 -6.15 -20.20
N ASN A 40 -5.07 -6.83 -19.24
CA ASN A 40 -6.19 -7.76 -19.46
C ASN A 40 -7.56 -7.21 -18.98
N GLY A 41 -7.63 -5.93 -18.61
CA GLY A 41 -8.87 -5.28 -18.18
C GLY A 41 -9.29 -5.59 -16.74
N VAL A 42 -8.48 -6.33 -15.98
CA VAL A 42 -8.73 -6.65 -14.56
C VAL A 42 -8.23 -5.53 -13.66
N ALA A 43 -9.00 -5.21 -12.63
CA ALA A 43 -8.62 -4.23 -11.59
C ALA A 43 -8.44 -4.93 -10.24
N CYS A 44 -7.61 -4.35 -9.35
CA CYS A 44 -7.34 -4.91 -8.02
C CYS A 44 -8.64 -5.15 -7.22
N ALA A 45 -9.58 -4.21 -7.32
CA ALA A 45 -10.87 -4.23 -6.64
C ALA A 45 -11.75 -5.44 -6.97
N GLN A 46 -11.54 -6.10 -8.12
CA GLN A 46 -12.34 -7.26 -8.51
C GLN A 46 -12.05 -8.49 -7.65
N CYS A 47 -10.79 -8.68 -7.22
CA CYS A 47 -10.41 -9.76 -6.29
C CYS A 47 -10.37 -9.28 -4.83
N HIS A 48 -10.05 -8.01 -4.62
CA HIS A 48 -9.88 -7.40 -3.30
C HIS A 48 -10.78 -6.17 -3.13
N PRO A 49 -12.11 -6.34 -3.01
CA PRO A 49 -13.04 -5.24 -2.82
C PRO A 49 -12.69 -4.46 -1.55
N ASN A 50 -12.62 -3.13 -1.64
CA ASN A 50 -12.20 -2.25 -0.53
C ASN A 50 -10.91 -2.73 0.17
N ALA A 51 -9.93 -3.18 -0.61
CA ALA A 51 -8.67 -3.75 -0.12
C ALA A 51 -8.81 -4.95 0.84
N ALA A 52 -9.95 -5.64 0.84
CA ALA A 52 -10.16 -6.83 1.66
C ALA A 52 -9.12 -7.92 1.36
N ASN A 53 -8.75 -8.69 2.39
CA ASN A 53 -7.82 -9.81 2.30
C ASN A 53 -6.41 -9.47 1.79
N THR A 54 -6.01 -8.20 1.80
CA THR A 54 -4.64 -7.77 1.44
C THR A 54 -3.66 -7.90 2.61
N HIS A 55 -4.15 -7.71 3.84
CA HIS A 55 -3.41 -7.83 5.10
C HIS A 55 -2.07 -7.07 5.14
N PRO A 56 -2.00 -5.77 4.78
CA PRO A 56 -0.78 -4.98 4.84
C PRO A 56 -0.17 -4.96 6.26
N GLU A 57 -1.00 -5.08 7.30
CA GLU A 57 -0.60 -5.11 8.71
C GLU A 57 0.31 -6.29 9.09
N THR A 58 0.42 -7.31 8.22
CA THR A 58 1.28 -8.47 8.49
C THR A 58 2.59 -8.46 7.71
N TYR A 59 2.83 -7.47 6.86
CA TYR A 59 4.10 -7.32 6.15
C TYR A 59 5.13 -6.55 7.00
N PRO A 60 6.44 -6.81 6.83
CA PRO A 60 7.03 -7.82 5.94
C PRO A 60 6.77 -9.26 6.40
N LYS A 61 6.62 -10.19 5.46
CA LYS A 61 6.39 -11.60 5.76
C LYS A 61 6.88 -12.53 4.66
N PHE A 62 7.06 -13.81 5.00
CA PHE A 62 7.41 -14.83 4.02
C PHE A 62 6.25 -15.04 3.05
N GLN A 63 6.47 -14.76 1.76
CA GLN A 63 5.48 -15.02 0.73
C GLN A 63 5.85 -16.26 -0.07
N LYS A 64 4.98 -17.28 -0.03
CA LYS A 64 5.22 -18.56 -0.70
C LYS A 64 5.41 -18.42 -2.20
N GLN A 65 4.66 -17.52 -2.83
CA GLN A 65 4.73 -17.23 -4.27
C GLN A 65 6.07 -16.63 -4.68
N LEU A 66 6.79 -15.99 -3.75
CA LEU A 66 8.06 -15.32 -3.98
C LEU A 66 9.24 -16.07 -3.35
N GLY A 67 8.99 -17.05 -2.49
CA GLY A 67 10.01 -17.88 -1.84
C GLY A 67 10.91 -17.15 -0.83
N LYS A 68 10.52 -15.94 -0.40
CA LYS A 68 11.31 -15.10 0.52
C LYS A 68 10.41 -14.19 1.37
N VAL A 69 11.00 -13.60 2.41
CA VAL A 69 10.37 -12.50 3.14
C VAL A 69 10.36 -11.26 2.27
N VAL A 70 9.18 -10.65 2.11
CA VAL A 70 9.01 -9.47 1.28
C VAL A 70 8.21 -8.39 1.99
N PRO A 71 8.44 -7.10 1.66
CA PRO A 71 7.54 -6.01 1.98
C PRO A 71 6.27 -6.05 1.10
N MET A 72 5.27 -5.24 1.47
CA MET A 72 3.98 -5.19 0.77
C MET A 72 4.11 -4.83 -0.72
N TRP A 73 4.99 -3.89 -1.08
CA TRP A 73 5.18 -3.45 -2.47
C TRP A 73 5.65 -4.55 -3.42
N GLU A 74 6.45 -5.50 -2.94
CA GLU A 74 6.87 -6.65 -3.75
C GLU A 74 5.69 -7.58 -4.05
N MET A 75 4.78 -7.77 -3.08
CA MET A 75 3.55 -8.52 -3.31
C MET A 75 2.61 -7.79 -4.28
N ILE A 76 2.50 -6.45 -4.16
CA ILE A 76 1.76 -5.63 -5.13
C ILE A 76 2.31 -5.86 -6.54
N ASN A 77 3.63 -5.81 -6.72
CA ASN A 77 4.27 -6.09 -8.01
C ASN A 77 4.06 -7.53 -8.50
N TRP A 78 3.99 -8.51 -7.60
CA TRP A 78 3.61 -9.87 -7.97
C TRP A 78 2.17 -9.93 -8.50
N CYS A 79 1.23 -9.22 -7.87
CA CYS A 79 -0.16 -9.11 -8.34
C CYS A 79 -0.27 -8.37 -9.67
N LEU A 80 0.52 -7.31 -9.89
CA LEU A 80 0.57 -6.58 -11.15
C LEU A 80 1.02 -7.49 -12.30
N LYS A 81 2.11 -8.24 -12.10
CA LYS A 81 2.70 -9.09 -13.14
C LYS A 81 1.87 -10.32 -13.48
N ASN A 82 1.32 -10.99 -12.47
CA ASN A 82 0.75 -12.32 -12.65
C ASN A 82 -0.76 -12.26 -12.95
N PRO A 83 -1.65 -11.84 -12.02
CA PRO A 83 -3.06 -11.65 -12.31
C PRO A 83 -3.39 -10.55 -13.34
N LEU A 84 -2.71 -9.40 -13.28
CA LEU A 84 -3.06 -8.23 -14.11
C LEU A 84 -2.28 -8.18 -15.44
N GLU A 85 -1.25 -9.02 -15.60
CA GLU A 85 -0.36 -9.05 -16.77
C GLU A 85 0.32 -7.69 -17.08
N GLY A 86 0.37 -6.81 -16.07
CA GLY A 86 0.93 -5.47 -16.15
C GLY A 86 2.45 -5.42 -15.90
N GLN A 87 2.97 -4.19 -15.89
CA GLN A 87 4.37 -3.92 -15.57
C GLN A 87 4.56 -3.67 -14.07
N PRO A 88 5.69 -4.09 -13.47
CA PRO A 88 6.02 -3.69 -12.11
C PRO A 88 6.18 -2.17 -12.02
N LEU A 89 5.91 -1.65 -10.83
CA LEU A 89 6.27 -0.29 -10.45
C LEU A 89 7.60 -0.33 -9.68
N ASP A 90 8.38 0.73 -9.78
CA ASP A 90 9.53 0.92 -8.90
C ASP A 90 9.08 1.10 -7.45
N ALA A 91 9.96 0.77 -6.50
CA ALA A 91 9.63 0.83 -5.08
C ALA A 91 9.30 2.25 -4.60
N ASP A 92 9.88 3.26 -5.25
CA ASP A 92 9.69 4.69 -5.01
C ASP A 92 8.72 5.37 -6.01
N ASP A 93 8.07 4.60 -6.90
CA ASP A 93 7.05 5.14 -7.79
C ASP A 93 5.89 5.72 -6.94
N PRO A 94 5.45 6.97 -7.16
CA PRO A 94 4.33 7.57 -6.44
C PRO A 94 3.06 6.73 -6.46
N LYS A 95 2.80 5.97 -7.54
CA LYS A 95 1.67 5.03 -7.63
C LYS A 95 1.80 3.88 -6.62
N MET A 96 3.01 3.37 -6.41
CA MET A 96 3.27 2.31 -5.43
C MET A 96 3.02 2.83 -4.00
N THR A 97 3.44 4.06 -3.70
CA THR A 97 3.09 4.73 -2.44
C THR A 97 1.58 4.89 -2.29
N ALA A 98 0.89 5.36 -3.34
CA ALA A 98 -0.55 5.56 -3.33
C ALA A 98 -1.33 4.26 -3.06
N ILE A 99 -0.97 3.17 -3.72
CA ILE A 99 -1.59 1.85 -3.49
C ILE A 99 -1.37 1.40 -2.05
N GLN A 100 -0.14 1.49 -1.53
CA GLN A 100 0.18 1.11 -0.15
C GLN A 100 -0.57 1.98 0.88
N ALA A 101 -0.68 3.29 0.65
CA ALA A 101 -1.45 4.20 1.49
C ALA A 101 -2.92 3.79 1.53
N TYR A 102 -3.52 3.51 0.38
CA TYR A 102 -4.92 3.08 0.28
C TYR A 102 -5.18 1.76 1.02
N VAL A 103 -4.41 0.70 0.73
CA VAL A 103 -4.64 -0.60 1.39
C VAL A 103 -4.44 -0.52 2.91
N THR A 104 -3.44 0.25 3.36
CA THR A 104 -3.19 0.46 4.80
C THR A 104 -4.30 1.27 5.44
N HIS A 105 -4.82 2.30 4.75
CA HIS A 105 -5.95 3.08 5.23
C HIS A 105 -7.21 2.23 5.37
N GLU A 106 -7.57 1.44 4.36
CA GLU A 106 -8.74 0.55 4.41
C GLU A 106 -8.62 -0.53 5.50
N ARG A 107 -7.39 -0.96 5.81
CA ARG A 107 -7.09 -1.98 6.83
C ARG A 107 -6.66 -1.39 8.18
N ARG A 108 -6.88 -0.08 8.40
CA ARG A 108 -6.58 0.59 9.67
C ARG A 108 -7.39 0.00 10.84
N GLY A 109 -6.85 0.12 12.05
CA GLY A 109 -7.48 -0.41 13.26
C GLY A 109 -7.25 -1.91 13.47
N VAL A 110 -6.62 -2.61 12.53
CA VAL A 110 -6.12 -3.97 12.73
C VAL A 110 -4.76 -3.91 13.41
N LYS A 111 -4.51 -4.82 14.34
CA LYS A 111 -3.22 -4.92 15.04
C LYS A 111 -2.09 -5.20 14.06
N LEU A 112 -1.02 -4.41 14.13
CA LEU A 112 0.22 -4.64 13.40
C LEU A 112 0.87 -5.92 13.91
N GLU A 113 1.03 -6.92 13.04
CA GLU A 113 1.60 -8.24 13.36
C GLU A 113 2.53 -8.72 12.23
N PRO A 114 3.71 -8.12 12.03
CA PRO A 114 4.62 -8.48 10.94
C PRO A 114 5.08 -9.94 11.01
N GLY A 115 5.24 -10.58 9.87
CA GLY A 115 5.61 -12.00 9.75
C GLY A 115 4.44 -12.97 9.87
N LYS A 116 3.23 -12.47 10.16
CA LYS A 116 2.03 -13.30 10.25
C LYS A 116 1.52 -13.70 8.85
N HIS A 117 1.56 -15.02 8.62
CA HIS A 117 0.96 -15.82 7.54
C HIS A 117 1.28 -15.40 6.10
#